data_AF-A0A6A5TVN8-F1
#
_entry.id   AF-A0A6A5TVN8-F1
#
_cell.length_a   1.000
_cell.length_b   1.000
_cell.length_c   1.000
_cell.angle_alpha   90.00
_cell.angle_beta   90.00
_cell.angle_gamma   90.00
#
_symmetry.space_group_name_H-M   'P 1'
#
loop_
_entity.id
_entity.type
_entity.pdbx_description
1 polymer ?
#
loop_
_entity_poly.entity_id
_entity_poly.type
_entity_poly.pdbx_seq_one_letter_code
_entity_poly.pdbx_strand_id
1 'polypeptide(L)'
;MTSQQQQDMLNACASGDVTALQHLFKANNITKGTEPVYIAAPDGPPPVNHLLKAAINNGNRDIVSFLLETYDRVTFYGGVIDSLLEHPDLGILEILYNYDNHIVQFEWDDYINTFVTKACRQPPEKIAPLLHFLIEHDACLDTGGSWTFAVHAALCGNQNLDVIEAMLMKGGPVTMLAAQQAVIMERADAIEIFMRFGVVFESDEVQDFHAQAEETGDVDVIKWVHLWTSTWEKNTGRENQGPTVAQRVKRLFKNSVEAL
;
A
#
# COMPACT_ATOMS: atom_id res chain seq x y z
N MET A 1 24.73 -7.89 -23.71
CA MET A 1 25.76 -7.16 -22.97
C MET A 1 25.36 -5.69 -22.99
N THR A 2 25.21 -5.05 -21.84
CA THR A 2 24.98 -3.60 -21.71
C THR A 2 26.20 -2.86 -22.25
N SER A 3 26.01 -1.79 -23.02
CA SER A 3 27.15 -0.99 -23.50
C SER A 3 27.81 -0.24 -22.32
N GLN A 4 29.10 0.11 -22.43
CA GLN A 4 29.79 0.88 -21.38
C GLN A 4 29.04 2.19 -21.07
N GLN A 5 28.54 2.84 -22.11
CA GLN A 5 27.76 4.07 -22.00
C GLN A 5 26.46 3.88 -21.20
N GLN A 6 25.75 2.77 -21.41
CA GLN A 6 24.57 2.43 -20.59
C GLN A 6 24.94 2.25 -19.12
N GLN A 7 26.05 1.56 -18.86
CA GLN A 7 26.53 1.35 -17.50
C GLN A 7 26.94 2.66 -16.82
N ASP A 8 27.60 3.57 -17.54
CA ASP A 8 28.00 4.87 -17.01
C ASP A 8 26.79 5.72 -16.62
N MET A 9 25.71 5.70 -17.42
CA MET A 9 24.45 6.38 -17.09
C MET A 9 23.78 5.80 -15.85
N LEU A 10 23.76 4.47 -15.73
CA LEU A 10 23.23 3.79 -14.53
C LEU A 10 24.07 4.09 -13.29
N ASN A 11 25.40 4.12 -13.43
CA ASN A 11 26.31 4.45 -12.34
C ASN A 11 26.12 5.89 -11.86
N ALA A 12 25.98 6.85 -12.78
CA ALA A 12 25.70 8.25 -12.43
C ALA A 12 24.35 8.38 -11.68
N CYS A 13 23.33 7.61 -12.08
CA CYS A 13 22.06 7.58 -11.36
C CYS A 13 22.20 6.97 -9.96
N ALA A 14 23.00 5.92 -9.81
CA ALA A 14 23.24 5.25 -8.52
C ALA A 14 24.13 6.08 -7.58
N SER A 15 25.06 6.89 -8.10
CA SER A 15 25.96 7.72 -7.31
C SER A 15 25.42 9.12 -6.98
N GLY A 16 24.29 9.51 -7.56
CA GLY A 16 23.72 10.85 -7.38
C GLY A 16 24.42 11.95 -8.20
N ASP A 17 25.26 11.59 -9.18
CA ASP A 17 26.03 12.57 -9.95
C ASP A 17 25.21 13.15 -11.12
N VAL A 18 24.42 14.18 -10.81
CA VAL A 18 23.59 14.90 -11.78
C VAL A 18 24.43 15.50 -12.90
N THR A 19 25.64 15.97 -12.62
CA THR A 19 26.50 16.63 -13.61
C THR A 19 27.01 15.62 -14.63
N ALA A 20 27.52 14.47 -14.18
CA ALA A 20 27.92 13.39 -15.07
C ALA A 20 26.74 12.90 -15.91
N LEU A 21 25.56 12.75 -15.31
CA LEU A 21 24.36 12.33 -16.01
C LEU A 21 23.94 13.33 -17.10
N GLN A 22 23.99 14.63 -16.82
CA GLN A 22 23.72 15.70 -17.81
C GLN A 22 24.69 15.64 -19.01
N HIS A 23 25.98 15.43 -18.75
CA HIS A 23 26.97 15.26 -19.81
C HIS A 23 26.69 14.03 -20.68
N LEU A 24 26.37 12.90 -20.05
CA LEU A 24 26.01 11.66 -20.75
C LEU A 24 24.71 11.83 -21.55
N PHE A 25 23.71 12.52 -21.02
CA PHE A 25 22.45 12.81 -21.72
C PHE A 25 22.69 13.65 -22.97
N LYS A 26 23.48 14.72 -22.86
CA LYS A 26 23.87 15.55 -24.01
C LYS A 26 24.59 14.75 -25.08
N ALA A 27 25.50 13.85 -24.70
CA ALA A 27 26.20 12.97 -25.64
C ALA A 27 25.27 11.98 -26.37
N ASN A 28 24.12 11.67 -25.77
CA ASN A 28 23.07 10.79 -26.33
C ASN A 28 21.92 11.56 -26.99
N ASN A 29 22.02 12.88 -27.16
CA ASN A 29 20.95 13.75 -27.65
C ASN A 29 19.66 13.68 -26.81
N ILE A 30 19.76 13.35 -25.52
CA ILE A 30 18.66 13.43 -24.56
C ILE A 30 18.62 14.86 -24.01
N THR A 31 17.52 15.56 -24.28
CA THR A 31 17.27 16.93 -23.85
C THR A 31 15.87 17.06 -23.24
N LYS A 32 15.54 18.21 -22.66
CA LYS A 32 14.21 18.45 -22.09
C LYS A 32 13.09 18.20 -23.12
N GLY A 33 12.12 17.37 -22.76
CA GLY A 33 11.02 16.94 -23.62
C GLY A 33 11.34 15.74 -24.50
N THR A 34 12.46 15.04 -24.28
CA THR A 34 12.76 13.78 -24.99
C THR A 34 11.73 12.72 -24.60
N GLU A 35 11.30 11.92 -25.56
CA GLU A 35 10.43 10.79 -25.30
C GLU A 35 11.17 9.71 -24.50
N PRO A 36 10.61 9.20 -23.39
CA PRO A 36 11.26 8.16 -22.62
C PRO A 36 11.39 6.85 -23.40
N VAL A 37 12.57 6.23 -23.29
CA VAL A 37 12.83 4.90 -23.84
C VAL A 37 12.40 3.87 -22.80
N TYR A 38 11.56 2.91 -23.19
CA TYR A 38 11.10 1.84 -22.31
C TYR A 38 11.65 0.46 -22.67
N ILE A 39 12.18 0.30 -23.89
CA ILE A 39 12.72 -0.96 -24.39
C ILE A 39 14.23 -0.78 -24.57
N ALA A 40 15.00 -1.71 -23.99
CA ALA A 40 16.45 -1.67 -24.10
C ALA A 40 16.88 -1.86 -25.57
N ALA A 41 17.73 -0.96 -26.05
CA ALA A 41 18.44 -1.10 -27.31
C ALA A 41 19.94 -1.32 -27.03
N PRO A 42 20.66 -2.17 -27.76
CA PRO A 42 22.08 -2.45 -27.50
C PRO A 42 22.98 -1.20 -27.48
N ASP A 43 22.71 -0.25 -28.39
CA ASP A 43 23.51 0.96 -28.59
C ASP A 43 22.77 2.25 -28.19
N GLY A 44 21.62 2.12 -27.52
CA GLY A 44 20.80 3.25 -27.07
C GLY A 44 21.01 3.59 -25.60
N PRO A 45 20.42 4.69 -25.10
CA PRO A 45 20.39 4.94 -23.66
C PRO A 45 19.64 3.83 -22.92
N PRO A 46 19.93 3.62 -21.62
CA PRO A 46 19.14 2.72 -20.81
C PRO A 46 17.67 3.13 -20.80
N PRO A 47 16.73 2.17 -20.68
CA PRO A 47 15.34 2.48 -20.40
C PRO A 47 15.17 3.40 -19.19
N VAL A 48 14.24 4.35 -19.25
CA VAL A 48 14.02 5.36 -18.20
C VAL A 48 13.69 4.70 -16.85
N ASN A 49 12.96 3.59 -16.86
CA ASN A 49 12.66 2.82 -15.66
C ASN A 49 13.93 2.21 -15.04
N HIS A 50 14.95 1.85 -15.82
CA HIS A 50 16.22 1.38 -15.27
C HIS A 50 17.00 2.52 -14.60
N LEU A 51 16.99 3.72 -15.21
CA LEU A 51 17.60 4.92 -14.62
C LEU A 51 16.90 5.29 -13.30
N LEU A 52 15.56 5.33 -13.30
CA LEU A 52 14.76 5.58 -12.10
C LEU A 52 15.04 4.55 -11.02
N LYS A 53 15.01 3.24 -11.34
CA LYS A 53 15.34 2.19 -10.36
C LYS A 53 16.72 2.37 -9.76
N ALA A 54 17.74 2.69 -10.57
CA ALA A 54 19.09 2.92 -10.07
C ALA A 54 19.15 4.10 -9.10
N ALA A 55 18.42 5.19 -9.39
CA ALA A 55 18.32 6.34 -8.50
C ALA A 55 17.55 6.03 -7.20
N ILE A 56 16.41 5.35 -7.31
CA ILE A 56 15.52 5.00 -6.18
C ILE A 56 16.24 4.06 -5.22
N ASN A 57 16.86 3.00 -5.72
CA ASN A 57 17.57 2.02 -4.90
C ASN A 57 18.73 2.63 -4.08
N ASN A 58 19.18 3.84 -4.46
CA ASN A 58 20.26 4.55 -3.79
C ASN A 58 19.81 5.89 -3.14
N GLY A 59 18.51 6.18 -3.08
CA GLY A 59 17.99 7.37 -2.39
C GLY A 59 18.29 8.72 -3.09
N ASN A 60 18.60 8.70 -4.39
CA ASN A 60 19.07 9.89 -5.11
C ASN A 60 17.91 10.76 -5.64
N ARG A 61 17.29 11.53 -4.75
CA ARG A 61 16.14 12.41 -5.04
C ARG A 61 16.39 13.43 -6.17
N ASP A 62 17.58 14.02 -6.21
CA ASP A 62 17.94 15.00 -7.24
C ASP A 62 18.03 14.37 -8.63
N ILE A 63 18.52 13.12 -8.72
CA ILE A 63 18.51 12.35 -9.97
C ILE A 63 17.08 12.04 -10.39
N VAL A 64 16.22 11.60 -9.47
CA VAL A 64 14.81 11.31 -9.78
C VAL A 64 14.14 12.56 -10.35
N SER A 65 14.28 13.71 -9.69
CA SER A 65 13.73 15.00 -10.16
C SER A 65 14.27 15.37 -11.54
N PHE A 66 15.59 15.27 -11.73
CA PHE A 66 16.23 15.55 -13.01
C PHE A 66 15.71 14.66 -14.14
N LEU A 67 15.51 13.36 -13.90
CA LEU A 67 14.97 12.44 -14.90
C LEU A 67 13.54 12.84 -15.29
N LEU A 68 12.68 13.11 -14.32
CA LEU A 68 11.27 13.50 -14.55
C LEU A 68 11.13 14.86 -15.24
N GLU A 69 12.03 15.81 -14.98
CA GLU A 69 12.05 17.11 -15.67
C GLU A 69 12.59 17.04 -17.10
N THR A 70 13.40 16.01 -17.38
CA THR A 70 14.05 15.85 -18.68
C THR A 70 13.15 15.15 -19.69
N TYR A 71 12.48 14.08 -19.30
CA TYR A 71 11.58 13.35 -20.18
C TYR A 71 10.18 13.99 -20.20
N ASP A 72 9.48 13.93 -21.33
CA ASP A 72 8.14 14.55 -21.47
C ASP A 72 7.10 13.88 -20.55
N ARG A 73 6.87 12.56 -20.73
CA ARG A 73 5.87 11.78 -19.99
C ARG A 73 6.39 10.41 -19.61
N VAL A 74 6.85 10.27 -18.36
CA VAL A 74 7.33 9.01 -17.81
C VAL A 74 6.16 8.23 -17.21
N THR A 75 5.98 7.00 -17.67
CA THR A 75 5.06 6.02 -17.11
C THR A 75 5.81 5.18 -16.09
N PHE A 76 5.25 5.05 -14.89
CA PHE A 76 5.79 4.17 -13.86
C PHE A 76 5.32 2.73 -14.07
N TYR A 77 6.28 1.81 -14.15
CA TYR A 77 6.01 0.37 -14.24
C TYR A 77 6.29 -0.32 -12.91
N GLY A 78 5.82 -1.56 -12.77
CA GLY A 78 5.97 -2.35 -11.55
C GLY A 78 7.39 -2.36 -10.98
N GLY A 79 8.42 -2.39 -11.84
CA GLY A 79 9.82 -2.35 -11.38
C GLY A 79 10.24 -1.06 -10.64
N VAL A 80 9.61 0.08 -10.91
CA VAL A 80 9.81 1.33 -10.15
C VAL A 80 9.16 1.23 -8.77
N ILE A 81 7.96 0.64 -8.72
CA ILE A 81 7.21 0.43 -7.48
C ILE A 81 7.89 -0.63 -6.61
N ASP A 82 8.39 -1.72 -7.20
CA ASP A 82 9.17 -2.75 -6.51
C ASP A 82 10.42 -2.11 -5.86
N SER A 83 11.10 -1.19 -6.56
CA SER A 83 12.21 -0.41 -5.99
C SER A 83 11.80 0.44 -4.78
N LEU A 84 10.62 1.06 -4.77
CA LEU A 84 10.10 1.80 -3.62
C LEU A 84 9.75 0.90 -2.43
N LEU A 85 9.29 -0.34 -2.70
CA LEU A 85 9.04 -1.34 -1.66
C LEU A 85 10.35 -1.89 -1.07
N GLU A 86 11.36 -2.09 -1.91
CA GLU A 86 12.69 -2.57 -1.52
C GLU A 86 13.49 -1.50 -0.77
N HIS A 87 13.41 -0.25 -1.20
CA HIS A 87 14.13 0.90 -0.66
C HIS A 87 13.18 2.08 -0.39
N PRO A 88 12.31 2.01 0.65
CA PRO A 88 11.36 3.07 0.93
C PRO A 88 12.04 4.40 1.25
N ASP A 89 11.76 5.41 0.42
CA ASP A 89 12.15 6.80 0.66
C ASP A 89 10.94 7.68 0.38
N LEU A 90 10.36 8.27 1.44
CA LEU A 90 9.18 9.13 1.32
C LEU A 90 9.43 10.38 0.47
N GLY A 91 10.64 10.94 0.49
CA GLY A 91 10.93 12.12 -0.33
C GLY A 91 10.98 11.76 -1.82
N ILE A 92 11.42 10.55 -2.17
CA ILE A 92 11.32 10.05 -3.55
C ILE A 92 9.85 9.80 -3.92
N LEU A 93 9.09 9.17 -3.04
CA LEU A 93 7.66 8.91 -3.28
C LEU A 93 6.88 10.21 -3.47
N GLU A 94 7.15 11.25 -2.68
CA GLU A 94 6.58 12.60 -2.85
C GLU A 94 6.91 13.20 -4.22
N ILE A 95 8.16 13.10 -4.67
CA ILE A 95 8.56 13.56 -6.01
C ILE A 95 7.76 12.84 -7.09
N LEU A 96 7.66 11.51 -7.01
CA LEU A 96 6.94 10.70 -7.99
C LEU A 96 5.43 10.98 -7.96
N TYR A 97 4.84 11.14 -6.78
CA TYR A 97 3.43 11.48 -6.61
C TYR A 97 3.09 12.87 -7.16
N ASN A 98 3.96 13.86 -6.92
CA ASN A 98 3.78 15.20 -7.47
C ASN A 98 3.90 15.23 -9.00
N TYR A 99 4.63 14.28 -9.58
CA TYR A 99 4.71 14.11 -11.03
C TYR A 99 3.48 13.40 -11.61
N ASP A 100 3.09 12.26 -11.03
CA ASP A 100 1.87 11.53 -11.36
C ASP A 100 1.24 10.92 -10.11
N ASN A 101 0.11 11.48 -9.69
CA ASN A 101 -0.58 11.07 -8.48
C ASN A 101 -1.21 9.67 -8.59
N HIS A 102 -1.35 9.11 -9.79
CA HIS A 102 -1.86 7.74 -9.97
C HIS A 102 -0.87 6.68 -9.51
N ILE A 103 0.38 7.04 -9.18
CA ILE A 103 1.36 6.09 -8.64
C ILE A 103 0.84 5.36 -7.40
N VAL A 104 0.04 6.00 -6.55
CA VAL A 104 -0.52 5.37 -5.33
C VAL A 104 -1.64 4.37 -5.65
N GLN A 105 -2.21 4.47 -6.85
CA GLN A 105 -3.23 3.56 -7.37
C GLN A 105 -2.63 2.44 -8.22
N PHE A 106 -1.31 2.25 -8.20
CA PHE A 106 -0.66 1.27 -9.07
C PHE A 106 -1.15 -0.15 -8.76
N GLU A 107 -1.56 -0.84 -9.82
CA GLU A 107 -1.96 -2.25 -9.80
C GLU A 107 -1.05 -3.05 -10.74
N TRP A 108 -0.66 -4.26 -10.32
CA TRP A 108 0.03 -5.18 -11.19
C TRP A 108 -0.97 -5.94 -12.07
N ASP A 109 -0.55 -6.34 -13.27
CA ASP A 109 -1.34 -7.14 -14.21
C ASP A 109 -1.62 -8.59 -13.73
N ASP A 110 -1.39 -8.88 -12.44
CA ASP A 110 -1.75 -10.15 -11.80
C ASP A 110 -3.17 -10.14 -11.22
N TYR A 111 -3.89 -9.01 -11.33
CA TYR A 111 -5.27 -8.80 -10.86
C TYR A 111 -5.46 -8.99 -9.34
N ILE A 112 -4.38 -9.11 -8.58
CA ILE A 112 -4.39 -9.44 -7.15
C ILE A 112 -3.70 -8.33 -6.37
N ASN A 113 -2.59 -7.82 -6.88
CA ASN A 113 -1.71 -6.93 -6.15
C ASN A 113 -1.85 -5.48 -6.58
N THR A 114 -1.93 -4.61 -5.58
CA THR A 114 -1.87 -3.16 -5.67
C THR A 114 -0.66 -2.66 -4.88
N PHE A 115 -0.28 -1.40 -5.03
CA PHE A 115 0.87 -0.85 -4.32
C PHE A 115 0.69 -1.01 -2.80
N VAL A 116 -0.50 -0.68 -2.30
CA VAL A 116 -0.80 -0.82 -0.86
C VAL A 116 -0.80 -2.28 -0.41
N THR A 117 -1.34 -3.23 -1.18
CA THR A 117 -1.37 -4.65 -0.75
C THR A 117 0.01 -5.29 -0.75
N LYS A 118 0.89 -4.95 -1.70
CA LYS A 118 2.30 -5.37 -1.65
C LYS A 118 3.09 -4.69 -0.54
N ALA A 119 2.84 -3.40 -0.29
CA ALA A 119 3.45 -2.69 0.84
C ALA A 119 3.09 -3.36 2.17
N CYS A 120 1.84 -3.80 2.34
CA CYS A 120 1.41 -4.55 3.53
C CYS A 120 2.20 -5.84 3.77
N ARG A 121 2.83 -6.44 2.75
CA ARG A 121 3.63 -7.67 2.89
C ARG A 121 5.08 -7.42 3.27
N GLN A 122 5.50 -6.17 3.37
CA GLN A 122 6.85 -5.79 3.81
C GLN A 122 6.94 -5.77 5.35
N PRO A 123 8.15 -5.90 5.94
CA PRO A 123 8.33 -5.79 7.38
C PRO A 123 7.77 -4.45 7.93
N PRO A 124 6.92 -4.47 8.98
CA PRO A 124 6.21 -3.27 9.46
C PRO A 124 7.13 -2.08 9.78
N GLU A 125 8.25 -2.36 10.48
CA GLU A 125 9.26 -1.37 10.88
C GLU A 125 9.83 -0.58 9.69
N LYS A 126 9.90 -1.23 8.52
CA LYS A 126 10.48 -0.68 7.29
C LYS A 126 9.45 0.11 6.48
N ILE A 127 8.21 -0.38 6.42
CA ILE A 127 7.23 0.07 5.44
C ILE A 127 6.16 1.02 6.00
N ALA A 128 5.97 1.09 7.32
CA ALA A 128 4.88 1.85 7.94
C ALA A 128 4.78 3.32 7.45
N PRO A 129 5.87 4.10 7.31
CA PRO A 129 5.76 5.47 6.79
C PRO A 129 5.24 5.52 5.35
N LEU A 130 5.64 4.58 4.49
CA LEU A 130 5.16 4.47 3.12
C LEU A 130 3.67 4.08 3.10
N LEU A 131 3.26 3.12 3.94
CA LEU A 131 1.85 2.74 4.05
C LEU A 131 0.97 3.92 4.48
N HIS A 132 1.38 4.69 5.50
CA HIS A 132 0.66 5.89 5.91
C HIS A 132 0.56 6.91 4.77
N PHE A 133 1.66 7.14 4.03
CA PHE A 133 1.61 8.00 2.84
C PHE A 133 0.57 7.53 1.82
N LEU A 134 0.57 6.23 1.47
CA LEU A 134 -0.39 5.67 0.52
C LEU A 134 -1.85 5.85 1.01
N ILE A 135 -2.10 5.56 2.28
CA ILE A 135 -3.43 5.67 2.91
C ILE A 135 -3.90 7.14 2.94
N GLU A 136 -3.03 8.07 3.32
CA GLU A 136 -3.34 9.50 3.39
C GLU A 136 -3.67 10.09 2.02
N HIS A 137 -3.02 9.59 0.97
CA HIS A 137 -3.19 9.99 -0.44
C HIS A 137 -4.18 9.11 -1.22
N ASP A 138 -5.12 8.49 -0.50
CA ASP A 138 -6.30 7.81 -1.02
C ASP A 138 -5.99 6.60 -1.94
N ALA A 139 -4.89 5.88 -1.70
CA ALA A 139 -4.64 4.59 -2.34
C ALA A 139 -5.86 3.66 -2.20
N CYS A 140 -6.19 2.93 -3.26
CA CYS A 140 -7.36 2.05 -3.30
C CYS A 140 -7.24 0.92 -2.26
N LEU A 141 -8.14 0.94 -1.26
CA LEU A 141 -8.16 -0.03 -0.15
C LEU A 141 -9.15 -1.17 -0.38
N ASP A 142 -10.05 -1.02 -1.35
CA ASP A 142 -11.12 -1.95 -1.71
C ASP A 142 -10.81 -2.80 -2.95
N THR A 143 -9.64 -2.62 -3.59
CA THR A 143 -9.20 -3.49 -4.69
C THR A 143 -8.03 -4.40 -4.30
N GLY A 144 -7.87 -5.44 -5.12
CA GLY A 144 -6.90 -6.51 -4.95
C GLY A 144 -7.58 -7.88 -5.08
N GLY A 145 -7.97 -8.24 -6.30
CA GLY A 145 -8.60 -9.53 -6.62
C GLY A 145 -9.79 -9.93 -5.74
N SER A 146 -10.27 -11.16 -5.90
CA SER A 146 -11.39 -11.66 -5.09
C SER A 146 -11.04 -11.93 -3.60
N TRP A 147 -9.78 -11.75 -3.19
CA TRP A 147 -9.27 -12.28 -1.91
C TRP A 147 -8.26 -11.38 -1.17
N THR A 148 -7.87 -10.22 -1.70
CA THR A 148 -6.73 -9.43 -1.18
C THR A 148 -7.07 -7.96 -1.01
N PHE A 149 -8.06 -7.65 -0.18
CA PHE A 149 -8.30 -6.30 0.32
C PHE A 149 -7.13 -5.80 1.18
N ALA A 150 -6.90 -4.48 1.24
CA ALA A 150 -5.77 -3.89 1.94
C ALA A 150 -5.73 -4.26 3.44
N VAL A 151 -6.88 -4.26 4.14
CA VAL A 151 -6.96 -4.64 5.56
C VAL A 151 -6.57 -6.10 5.78
N HIS A 152 -7.02 -7.01 4.92
CA HIS A 152 -6.63 -8.42 4.97
C HIS A 152 -5.13 -8.59 4.69
N ALA A 153 -4.59 -7.89 3.68
CA ALA A 153 -3.17 -7.92 3.38
C ALA A 153 -2.31 -7.39 4.55
N ALA A 154 -2.76 -6.33 5.23
CA ALA A 154 -2.11 -5.77 6.41
C ALA A 154 -2.02 -6.79 7.55
N LEU A 155 -3.11 -7.53 7.81
CA LEU A 155 -3.11 -8.60 8.80
C LEU A 155 -2.14 -9.73 8.46
N CYS A 156 -2.17 -10.24 7.22
CA CYS A 156 -1.25 -11.30 6.83
C CYS A 156 0.22 -10.87 6.85
N GLY A 157 0.50 -9.58 6.65
CA GLY A 157 1.84 -9.01 6.79
C GLY A 157 2.20 -8.61 8.22
N ASN A 158 1.33 -8.89 9.18
CA ASN A 158 1.43 -8.50 10.59
C ASN A 158 1.73 -7.01 10.77
N GLN A 159 1.08 -6.15 9.98
CA GLN A 159 1.22 -4.71 10.10
C GLN A 159 0.73 -4.21 11.46
N ASN A 160 1.28 -3.08 11.87
CA ASN A 160 0.95 -2.44 13.14
C ASN A 160 -0.52 -2.01 13.17
N LEU A 161 -1.08 -1.95 14.38
CA LEU A 161 -2.48 -1.61 14.60
C LEU A 161 -2.84 -0.22 14.06
N ASP A 162 -1.91 0.75 14.14
CA ASP A 162 -2.11 2.12 13.64
C ASP A 162 -2.29 2.16 12.12
N VAL A 163 -1.59 1.32 11.37
CA VAL A 163 -1.78 1.18 9.91
C VAL A 163 -3.16 0.62 9.62
N ILE A 164 -3.57 -0.43 10.34
CA ILE A 164 -4.89 -1.04 10.18
C ILE A 164 -5.99 -0.02 10.49
N GLU A 165 -5.88 0.70 11.60
CA GLU A 165 -6.83 1.74 11.98
C GLU A 165 -6.91 2.87 10.94
N ALA A 166 -5.75 3.32 10.42
CA ALA A 166 -5.70 4.33 9.36
C ALA A 166 -6.44 3.87 8.08
N MET A 167 -6.26 2.61 7.66
CA MET A 167 -7.00 2.04 6.54
C MET A 167 -8.51 2.06 6.76
N LEU A 168 -8.96 1.66 7.94
CA LEU A 168 -10.39 1.62 8.29
C LEU A 168 -11.00 3.03 8.34
N MET A 169 -10.26 4.00 8.89
CA MET A 169 -10.67 5.40 8.91
C MET A 169 -10.78 6.01 7.51
N LYS A 170 -9.97 5.53 6.56
CA LYS A 170 -10.06 5.88 5.13
C LYS A 170 -11.09 5.07 4.34
N GLY A 171 -11.88 4.23 5.02
CA GLY A 171 -12.98 3.49 4.40
C GLY A 171 -12.59 2.11 3.87
N GLY A 172 -11.40 1.60 4.23
CA GLY A 172 -11.04 0.21 3.97
C GLY A 172 -12.10 -0.74 4.55
N PRO A 173 -12.58 -1.73 3.77
CA PRO A 173 -13.64 -2.60 4.22
C PRO A 173 -13.12 -3.58 5.28
N VAL A 174 -13.86 -3.72 6.38
CA VAL A 174 -13.73 -4.92 7.23
C VAL A 174 -14.56 -6.02 6.59
N THR A 175 -13.90 -7.07 6.12
CA THR A 175 -14.54 -8.24 5.51
C THR A 175 -14.49 -9.45 6.46
N MET A 176 -15.30 -10.48 6.19
CA MET A 176 -15.21 -11.74 6.92
C MET A 176 -13.80 -12.34 6.83
N LEU A 177 -13.18 -12.29 5.65
CA LEU A 177 -11.81 -12.74 5.44
C LEU A 177 -10.82 -12.00 6.34
N ALA A 178 -10.94 -10.67 6.48
CA ALA A 178 -10.10 -9.90 7.39
C ALA A 178 -10.35 -10.29 8.85
N ALA A 179 -11.62 -10.48 9.25
CA ALA A 179 -11.97 -10.89 10.61
C ALA A 179 -11.40 -12.28 10.95
N GLN A 180 -11.58 -13.27 10.08
CA GLN A 180 -11.01 -14.62 10.22
C GLN A 180 -9.48 -14.58 10.27
N GLN A 181 -8.86 -13.78 9.40
CA GLN A 181 -7.41 -13.65 9.40
C GLN A 181 -6.89 -13.00 10.70
N ALA A 182 -7.62 -12.06 11.31
CA ALA A 182 -7.25 -11.52 12.62
C ALA A 182 -7.34 -12.57 13.74
N VAL A 183 -8.32 -13.48 13.68
CA VAL A 183 -8.40 -14.64 14.59
C VAL A 183 -7.21 -15.57 14.40
N ILE A 184 -6.91 -15.96 13.16
CA ILE A 184 -5.76 -16.85 12.83
C ILE A 184 -4.43 -16.25 13.31
N MET A 185 -4.28 -14.93 13.25
CA MET A 185 -3.07 -14.22 13.69
C MET A 185 -3.09 -13.87 15.17
N GLU A 186 -4.11 -14.30 15.92
CA GLU A 186 -4.32 -14.00 17.34
C GLU A 186 -4.31 -12.49 17.66
N ARG A 187 -4.80 -11.67 16.71
CA ARG A 187 -4.82 -10.20 16.78
C ARG A 187 -6.09 -9.69 17.47
N ALA A 188 -6.22 -9.97 18.76
CA ALA A 188 -7.31 -9.49 19.60
C ALA A 188 -7.52 -7.96 19.51
N ASP A 189 -6.42 -7.21 19.37
CA ASP A 189 -6.40 -5.76 19.18
C ASP A 189 -7.10 -5.33 17.87
N ALA A 190 -6.83 -6.02 16.75
CA ALA A 190 -7.49 -5.76 15.48
C ALA A 190 -8.98 -6.14 15.52
N ILE A 191 -9.32 -7.26 16.16
CA ILE A 191 -10.71 -7.70 16.33
C ILE A 191 -11.52 -6.64 17.10
N GLU A 192 -10.97 -6.09 18.19
CA GLU A 192 -11.59 -5.00 18.93
C GLU A 192 -11.89 -3.79 18.03
N ILE A 193 -10.92 -3.36 17.20
CA ILE A 193 -11.13 -2.23 16.29
C ILE A 193 -12.21 -2.57 15.26
N PHE A 194 -12.15 -3.76 14.66
CA PHE A 194 -13.13 -4.18 13.66
C PHE A 194 -14.57 -4.14 14.16
N MET A 195 -14.80 -4.47 15.43
CA MET A 195 -16.12 -4.32 16.06
C MET A 195 -16.67 -2.90 15.99
N ARG A 196 -15.81 -1.89 16.07
CA ARG A 196 -16.20 -0.46 16.03
C ARG A 196 -16.62 -0.02 14.62
N PHE A 197 -16.00 -0.59 13.60
CA PHE A 197 -16.29 -0.31 12.18
C PHE A 197 -17.41 -1.19 11.61
N GLY A 198 -17.59 -2.38 12.18
CA GLY A 198 -18.66 -3.34 11.87
C GLY A 198 -18.41 -4.16 10.60
N VAL A 199 -18.66 -5.46 10.71
CA VAL A 199 -18.74 -6.43 9.60
C VAL A 199 -20.19 -6.87 9.45
N VAL A 200 -20.60 -7.16 8.21
CA VAL A 200 -21.84 -7.89 7.95
C VAL A 200 -21.50 -9.37 7.95
N PHE A 201 -22.09 -10.12 8.87
CA PHE A 201 -22.01 -11.58 8.93
C PHE A 201 -23.19 -12.17 8.17
N GLU A 202 -22.99 -13.30 7.49
CA GLU A 202 -24.06 -14.26 7.23
C GLU A 202 -24.23 -15.20 8.44
N SER A 203 -25.42 -15.75 8.63
CA SER A 203 -25.76 -16.46 9.88
C SER A 203 -24.99 -17.77 10.08
N ASP A 204 -24.61 -18.43 8.99
CA ASP A 204 -23.77 -19.63 8.97
C ASP A 204 -22.30 -19.33 9.25
N GLU A 205 -21.79 -18.16 8.83
CA GLU A 205 -20.42 -17.73 9.10
C GLU A 205 -20.13 -17.51 10.60
N VAL A 206 -21.15 -17.19 11.40
CA VAL A 206 -20.99 -16.94 12.85
C VAL A 206 -20.48 -18.18 13.57
N GLN A 207 -21.03 -19.36 13.27
CA GLN A 207 -20.63 -20.60 13.95
C GLN A 207 -19.18 -20.97 13.61
N ASP A 208 -18.81 -20.85 12.34
CA ASP A 208 -17.44 -21.10 11.87
C ASP A 208 -16.46 -20.10 12.50
N PHE A 209 -16.85 -18.83 12.63
CA PHE A 209 -16.02 -17.80 13.24
C PHE A 209 -15.77 -18.07 14.73
N HIS A 210 -16.77 -18.55 15.47
CA HIS A 210 -16.58 -19.02 16.84
C HIS A 210 -15.66 -20.24 16.92
N ALA A 211 -15.87 -21.25 16.07
CA ALA A 211 -15.05 -22.45 16.07
C ALA A 211 -13.57 -22.12 15.82
N GLN A 212 -13.29 -21.26 14.84
CA GLN A 212 -11.93 -20.79 14.56
C GLN A 212 -11.31 -20.05 15.76
N ALA A 213 -12.10 -19.22 16.47
CA ALA A 213 -11.60 -18.51 17.65
C ALA A 213 -11.25 -19.48 18.78
N GLU A 214 -12.10 -20.47 19.05
CA GLU A 214 -11.85 -21.49 20.08
C GLU A 214 -10.63 -22.36 19.75
N GLU A 215 -10.37 -22.63 18.46
CA GLU A 215 -9.18 -23.38 18.01
C GLU A 215 -7.86 -22.67 18.31
N THR A 216 -7.85 -21.33 18.40
CA THR A 216 -6.63 -20.57 18.78
C THR A 216 -6.23 -20.82 20.24
N GLY A 217 -7.19 -21.07 21.12
CA GLY A 217 -6.98 -21.10 22.57
C GLY A 217 -6.62 -19.73 23.19
N ASP A 218 -6.61 -18.64 22.42
CA ASP A 218 -6.35 -17.29 22.92
C ASP A 218 -7.63 -16.73 23.57
N VAL A 219 -7.54 -16.49 24.87
CA VAL A 219 -8.68 -16.07 25.71
C VAL A 219 -9.24 -14.71 25.27
N ASP A 220 -8.38 -13.79 24.83
CA ASP A 220 -8.81 -12.45 24.41
C ASP A 220 -9.45 -12.49 23.02
N VAL A 221 -8.91 -13.27 22.09
CA VAL A 221 -9.51 -13.51 20.77
C VAL A 221 -10.90 -14.13 20.92
N ILE A 222 -11.01 -15.22 21.70
CA ILE A 222 -12.29 -15.88 21.99
C ILE A 222 -13.29 -14.88 22.55
N LYS A 223 -12.90 -14.15 23.61
CA LYS A 223 -13.75 -13.13 24.25
C LYS A 223 -14.25 -12.09 23.25
N TRP A 224 -13.37 -11.55 22.41
CA TRP A 224 -13.76 -10.51 21.45
C TRP A 224 -14.68 -11.04 20.35
N VAL A 225 -14.43 -12.23 19.83
CA VAL A 225 -15.32 -12.88 18.85
C VAL A 225 -16.70 -13.10 19.44
N HIS A 226 -16.79 -13.64 20.66
CA HIS A 226 -18.08 -13.83 21.35
C HIS A 226 -18.83 -12.52 21.58
N LEU A 227 -18.12 -11.46 21.97
CA LEU A 227 -18.73 -10.15 22.16
C LEU A 227 -19.22 -9.57 20.83
N TRP A 228 -18.47 -9.76 19.75
CA TRP A 228 -18.80 -9.24 18.43
C TRP A 228 -20.07 -9.87 17.87
N THR A 229 -20.13 -11.19 17.80
CA THR A 229 -21.26 -11.93 17.25
C THR A 229 -22.53 -11.68 18.07
N SER A 230 -22.44 -11.70 19.40
CA SER A 230 -23.54 -11.36 20.31
C SER A 230 -24.09 -9.94 20.09
N THR A 231 -23.21 -8.99 19.77
CA THR A 231 -23.60 -7.60 19.49
C THR A 231 -24.27 -7.50 18.13
N TRP A 232 -23.76 -8.23 17.14
CA TRP A 232 -24.34 -8.29 15.80
C TRP A 232 -25.76 -8.89 15.82
N GLU A 233 -25.98 -10.02 16.49
CA GLU A 233 -27.31 -10.68 16.60
C GLU A 233 -28.37 -9.75 17.22
N LYS A 234 -27.99 -9.01 18.27
CA LYS A 234 -28.87 -8.02 18.91
C LYS A 234 -29.26 -6.88 17.97
N ASN A 235 -28.39 -6.53 17.03
CA ASN A 235 -28.60 -5.44 16.09
C ASN A 235 -29.36 -5.89 14.84
N THR A 236 -29.12 -7.10 14.33
CA THR A 236 -29.86 -7.64 13.17
C THR A 236 -31.30 -8.04 13.52
N GLY A 237 -31.57 -8.41 14.78
CA GLY A 237 -32.94 -8.54 15.30
C GLY A 237 -33.74 -7.22 15.38
N ARG A 238 -33.12 -6.07 15.07
CA ARG A 238 -33.72 -4.73 15.05
C ARG A 238 -33.54 -4.10 13.65
N GLU A 239 -34.24 -4.64 12.64
CA GLU A 239 -34.44 -4.06 11.29
C GLU A 239 -33.21 -3.57 10.49
N ASN A 240 -32.76 -4.41 9.54
CA ASN A 240 -32.48 -4.13 8.11
C ASN A 240 -31.96 -2.77 7.58
N GLN A 241 -31.27 -1.93 8.34
CA GLN A 241 -30.42 -0.86 7.78
C GLN A 241 -29.14 -0.69 8.61
N GLY A 242 -28.06 -1.35 8.19
CA GLY A 242 -26.74 -1.10 8.75
C GLY A 242 -26.34 0.39 8.59
N PRO A 243 -25.56 0.96 9.52
CA PRO A 243 -25.17 2.36 9.44
C PRO A 243 -24.28 2.61 8.22
N THR A 244 -24.58 3.68 7.49
CA THR A 244 -23.75 4.23 6.40
C THR A 244 -22.35 4.61 6.90
N VAL A 245 -21.36 4.68 6.01
CA VAL A 245 -19.98 5.09 6.34
C VAL A 245 -19.97 6.44 7.10
N ALA A 246 -20.78 7.40 6.68
CA ALA A 246 -20.95 8.68 7.38
C ALA A 246 -21.48 8.53 8.82
N GLN A 247 -22.40 7.58 9.06
CA GLN A 247 -22.91 7.28 10.41
C GLN A 247 -21.87 6.54 11.27
N ARG A 248 -21.00 5.72 10.67
CA ARG A 248 -19.89 5.03 11.35
C ARG A 248 -18.84 6.02 11.81
N VAL A 249 -18.37 6.89 10.91
CA VAL A 249 -17.42 7.97 11.22
C VAL A 249 -17.96 8.88 12.33
N LYS A 250 -19.24 9.27 12.24
CA LYS A 250 -19.88 10.13 13.26
C LYS A 250 -19.98 9.48 14.65
N ARG A 251 -20.12 8.16 14.74
CA ARG A 251 -20.11 7.43 16.03
C ARG A 251 -18.72 7.40 16.65
N LEU A 252 -17.68 7.21 15.85
CA LEU A 252 -16.30 7.19 16.33
C LEU A 252 -15.93 8.52 16.99
N PHE A 253 -16.21 9.65 16.32
CA PHE A 253 -15.95 10.98 16.88
C PHE A 253 -16.80 11.33 18.11
N LYS A 254 -18.01 10.78 18.23
CA LYS A 254 -18.85 11.04 19.41
C LYS A 254 -18.28 10.38 20.67
N ASN A 255 -17.76 9.16 20.54
CA ASN A 255 -17.20 8.42 21.67
C ASN A 255 -15.84 8.99 22.13
N SER A 256 -15.05 9.60 21.23
CA SER A 256 -13.78 10.25 21.57
C SER A 256 -13.95 11.55 22.37
N VAL A 257 -15.06 12.26 22.18
CA VAL A 257 -15.38 13.51 22.90
C VAL A 257 -15.96 13.24 24.29
N GLU A 258 -16.55 12.07 24.50
CA GLU A 258 -17.08 11.65 25.81
C GLU A 258 -16.00 10.99 26.71
N ALA A 259 -14.79 10.78 26.19
CA ALA A 259 -13.64 10.19 26.90
C ALA A 259 -12.55 11.22 27.31
N LEU A 260 -12.81 12.52 27.12
CA LEU A 260 -12.00 13.66 27.59
C LEU A 260 -12.77 14.43 28.67
#